data_AF-A0A3P7Q1J1-F1
#
_entry.id   AF-A0A3P7Q1J1-F1
#
_cell.length_a   1.000
_cell.length_b   1.000
_cell.length_c   1.000
_cell.angle_alpha   90.00
_cell.angle_beta   90.00
_cell.angle_gamma   90.00
#
_symmetry.space_group_name_H-M   'P 1'
#
loop_
_entity.id
_entity.type
_entity.pdbx_description
1 polymer ?
#
loop_
_entity_poly.entity_id
_entity_poly.type
_entity_poly.pdbx_seq_one_letter_code
_entity_poly.pdbx_strand_id
1 'polypeptide(L)'
;MQDNPFLPRLYLSGVFFFILMYNGSNVLPIARFLHYTHKKQAFRTALPQLEGASNSILAPLLPAAAIFYLEEYGPDKYAEVFLGEFDNPEIIWSTQMRRHLIERIAVHVSDFSNRLTSNVKALYQYCPIPLIDYPELQNELFCYVYYLRHLCDRQRFPDWEIRDPIPFLRACLAAWFEELEKKPPVMSIEQARETLGLNTMEDGINGFLLDAIYRWQDAAVVRRAYFKLAAKFHPDKNPEGREMFEKINTAYELLSSDAGRSSMPDAHRIVLFLQAQSIIYSRHSKGKALQTAFDRCVPVITVSSSPTDMAVQVCEHICNCFGTASTFEACRQRIAEMPTVFSNVCRLLQFSELPRLSSAAAQCICQMAVDTLLQTQLFQSGILWQLVPHLFHYDYTLDEGGVSHSEESNRQALANKLARISCEALACLAGFR
;
A
#
# COMPACT_ATOMS: atom_id res chain seq x y z
N MET A 1 -12.07 35.10 -0.69
CA MET A 1 -11.13 34.95 0.46
C MET A 1 -9.84 34.26 -0.01
N GLN A 2 -9.25 34.68 -1.14
CA GLN A 2 -8.22 33.89 -1.83
C GLN A 2 -6.77 34.15 -1.40
N ASP A 3 -6.46 35.25 -0.69
CA ASP A 3 -5.09 35.52 -0.20
C ASP A 3 -5.09 35.94 1.27
N ASN A 4 -5.40 35.00 2.18
CA ASN A 4 -5.25 35.25 3.60
C ASN A 4 -3.87 34.74 4.07
N PRO A 5 -2.93 35.63 4.47
CA PRO A 5 -1.58 35.24 4.89
C PRO A 5 -1.57 34.37 6.16
N PHE A 6 -2.66 34.36 6.93
CA PHE A 6 -2.81 33.54 8.13
C PHE A 6 -3.40 32.15 7.85
N LEU A 7 -3.90 31.89 6.64
CA LEU A 7 -4.52 30.61 6.29
C LEU A 7 -3.63 29.38 6.56
N PRO A 8 -2.31 29.41 6.31
CA PRO A 8 -1.43 28.28 6.63
C PRO A 8 -1.28 28.02 8.13
N ARG A 9 -1.60 29.00 8.98
CA ARG A 9 -1.49 28.90 10.45
C ARG A 9 -2.86 28.71 11.12
N LEU A 10 -3.93 28.55 10.33
CA LEU A 10 -5.28 28.45 10.85
C LEU A 10 -5.43 27.24 11.79
N TYR A 11 -4.73 26.14 11.53
CA TYR A 11 -4.71 24.97 12.40
C TYR A 11 -4.28 25.28 13.84
N LEU A 12 -3.42 26.28 14.05
CA LEU A 12 -2.94 26.67 15.39
C LEU A 12 -4.06 27.25 16.28
N SER A 13 -5.16 27.70 15.69
CA SER A 13 -6.32 28.21 16.45
C SER A 13 -7.17 27.12 17.09
N GLY A 14 -6.94 25.84 16.74
CA GLY A 14 -7.77 24.73 17.18
C GLY A 14 -9.13 24.64 16.48
N VAL A 15 -9.41 25.51 15.50
CA VAL A 15 -10.72 25.60 14.83
C VAL A 15 -11.21 24.26 14.26
N PHE A 16 -10.31 23.43 13.72
CA PHE A 16 -10.64 22.11 13.19
C PHE A 16 -11.17 21.15 14.26
N PHE A 17 -10.66 21.24 15.49
CA PHE A 17 -11.13 20.44 16.62
C PHE A 17 -12.56 20.86 17.01
N PHE A 18 -12.77 22.15 17.24
CA PHE A 18 -14.07 22.66 17.70
C PHE A 18 -15.17 22.50 16.64
N ILE A 19 -14.85 22.70 15.36
CA ILE A 19 -15.82 22.55 14.28
C ILE A 19 -16.27 21.10 14.11
N LEU A 20 -15.36 20.13 14.24
CA LEU A 20 -15.71 18.70 14.15
C LEU A 20 -16.51 18.20 15.37
N MET A 21 -16.47 18.92 16.49
CA MET A 21 -17.33 18.66 17.64
C MET A 21 -18.79 19.11 17.45
N TYR A 22 -19.12 19.77 16.33
CA TYR A 22 -20.48 20.22 16.07
C TYR A 22 -21.46 19.05 15.93
N ASN A 23 -22.42 19.00 16.86
CA ASN A 23 -23.43 17.94 16.94
C ASN A 23 -24.76 18.30 16.25
N GLY A 24 -24.86 19.49 15.63
CA GLY A 24 -26.06 19.87 14.89
C GLY A 24 -26.17 19.19 13.53
N SER A 25 -27.30 19.41 12.87
CA SER A 25 -27.60 18.87 11.54
C SER A 25 -27.11 19.77 10.39
N ASN A 26 -26.79 21.04 10.64
CA ASN A 26 -26.32 21.94 9.58
C ASN A 26 -24.78 21.89 9.42
N VAL A 27 -24.28 20.79 8.85
CA VAL A 27 -22.82 20.57 8.68
C VAL A 27 -22.30 21.04 7.31
N LEU A 28 -23.15 21.50 6.39
CA LEU A 28 -22.71 21.92 5.07
C LEU A 28 -21.71 23.10 5.08
N PRO A 29 -21.90 24.17 5.89
CA PRO A 29 -20.91 25.23 6.02
C PRO A 29 -19.57 24.72 6.54
N ILE A 30 -19.62 23.73 7.45
CA ILE A 30 -18.45 23.06 8.01
C ILE A 30 -17.73 22.28 6.90
N ALA A 31 -18.45 21.47 6.13
CA ALA A 31 -17.88 20.71 5.02
C ALA A 31 -17.20 21.64 3.99
N ARG A 32 -17.83 22.76 3.63
CA ARG A 32 -17.25 23.77 2.72
C ARG A 32 -15.98 24.39 3.29
N PHE A 33 -15.99 24.71 4.58
CA PHE A 33 -14.81 25.22 5.28
C PHE A 33 -13.67 24.19 5.27
N LEU A 34 -13.96 22.93 5.60
CA LEU A 34 -12.98 21.86 5.63
C LEU A 34 -12.35 21.64 4.26
N HIS A 35 -13.17 21.49 3.21
CA HIS A 35 -12.72 21.28 1.83
C HIS A 35 -11.80 22.43 1.36
N TYR A 36 -12.13 23.68 1.69
CA TYR A 36 -11.33 24.82 1.28
C TYR A 36 -9.98 24.92 2.03
N THR A 37 -9.92 24.49 3.29
CA THR A 37 -8.83 24.86 4.21
C THR A 37 -7.89 23.71 4.57
N HIS A 38 -8.33 22.45 4.56
CA HIS A 38 -7.61 21.37 5.23
C HIS A 38 -6.24 21.02 4.63
N LYS A 39 -6.06 21.19 3.32
CA LYS A 39 -4.79 21.03 2.58
C LYS A 39 -3.92 22.29 2.53
N LYS A 40 -4.46 23.44 2.96
CA LYS A 40 -3.78 24.75 2.88
C LYS A 40 -3.08 25.12 4.19
N GLN A 41 -2.82 24.13 5.05
CA GLN A 41 -2.19 24.33 6.36
C GLN A 41 -0.68 24.06 6.26
N ALA A 42 0.13 24.85 6.95
CA ALA A 42 1.56 24.57 7.15
C ALA A 42 1.77 23.48 8.22
N PHE A 43 0.88 22.49 8.24
CA PHE A 43 0.92 21.36 9.14
C PHE A 43 1.84 20.29 8.56
N ARG A 44 2.74 19.77 9.39
CA ARG A 44 3.58 18.62 9.06
C ARG A 44 3.33 17.54 10.08
N THR A 45 2.79 16.42 9.60
CA THR A 45 2.53 15.26 10.43
C THR A 45 3.87 14.60 10.80
N ALA A 46 4.10 14.34 12.09
CA ALA A 46 5.29 13.61 12.57
C ALA A 46 5.08 12.08 12.59
N LEU A 47 3.95 11.58 12.08
CA LEU A 47 3.60 10.16 12.04
C LEU A 47 4.03 9.54 10.70
N PRO A 48 4.92 8.52 10.70
CA PRO A 48 5.39 7.83 9.49
C PRO A 48 4.25 7.16 8.69
N GLN A 49 3.20 6.71 9.38
CA GLN A 49 2.04 6.02 8.78
C GLN A 49 1.18 6.91 7.87
N LEU A 50 1.37 8.22 7.89
CA LEU A 50 0.57 9.21 7.16
C LEU A 50 1.38 9.95 6.08
N GLU A 51 2.59 9.48 5.72
CA GLU A 51 3.48 10.17 4.77
C GLU A 51 2.82 10.48 3.41
N GLY A 52 1.92 9.62 2.92
CA GLY A 52 1.14 9.85 1.69
C GLY A 52 -0.07 10.81 1.84
N ALA A 53 -0.61 10.96 3.04
CA ALA A 53 -1.73 11.88 3.37
C ALA A 53 -1.26 13.17 4.07
N SER A 54 0.06 13.39 4.07
CA SER A 54 0.82 14.28 4.96
C SER A 54 0.45 15.76 4.91
N ASN A 55 -0.34 16.19 3.93
CA ASN A 55 -0.70 17.59 3.72
C ASN A 55 -2.06 17.99 4.32
N SER A 56 -2.82 17.06 4.91
CA SER A 56 -4.15 17.34 5.48
C SER A 56 -4.12 17.39 7.01
N ILE A 57 -4.58 18.51 7.61
CA ILE A 57 -4.79 18.60 9.07
C ILE A 57 -5.85 17.61 9.59
N LEU A 58 -6.67 17.06 8.69
CA LEU A 58 -7.70 16.09 9.03
C LEU A 58 -7.18 14.66 9.12
N ALA A 59 -5.98 14.37 8.63
CA ALA A 59 -5.43 13.01 8.59
C ALA A 59 -5.36 12.31 9.97
N PRO A 60 -5.02 13.00 11.07
CA PRO A 60 -5.06 12.39 12.41
C PRO A 60 -6.48 12.22 12.97
N LEU A 61 -7.46 12.94 12.40
CA LEU A 61 -8.82 13.06 12.95
C LEU A 61 -9.80 12.12 12.26
N LEU A 62 -9.75 12.05 10.94
CA LEU A 62 -10.75 11.36 10.11
C LEU A 62 -10.14 10.18 9.36
N PRO A 63 -10.91 9.12 9.10
CA PRO A 63 -10.48 8.05 8.20
C PRO A 63 -10.09 8.60 6.82
N ALA A 64 -9.11 7.97 6.19
CA ALA A 64 -8.65 8.34 4.85
C ALA A 64 -9.79 8.39 3.81
N ALA A 65 -10.75 7.45 3.90
CA ALA A 65 -11.94 7.42 3.06
C ALA A 65 -12.79 8.70 3.19
N ALA A 66 -13.02 9.21 4.39
CA ALA A 66 -13.82 10.42 4.61
C ALA A 66 -13.13 11.67 4.04
N ILE A 67 -11.80 11.74 4.14
CA ILE A 67 -11.00 12.83 3.56
C ILE A 67 -11.01 12.74 2.03
N PHE A 68 -10.87 11.53 1.47
CA PHE A 68 -11.01 11.30 0.04
C PHE A 68 -12.40 11.73 -0.45
N TYR A 69 -13.45 11.37 0.29
CA TYR A 69 -14.82 11.70 -0.07
C TYR A 69 -15.07 13.22 -0.13
N LEU A 70 -14.52 13.95 0.83
CA LEU A 70 -14.56 15.42 0.86
C LEU A 70 -13.92 16.05 -0.38
N GLU A 71 -12.81 15.47 -0.83
CA GLU A 71 -12.02 16.00 -1.93
C GLU A 71 -12.62 15.68 -3.30
N GLU A 72 -13.07 14.44 -3.48
CA GLU A 72 -13.51 13.94 -4.78
C GLU A 72 -14.98 14.28 -5.05
N TYR A 73 -15.86 14.11 -4.06
CA TYR A 73 -17.30 14.32 -4.21
C TYR A 73 -17.75 15.71 -3.74
N GLY A 74 -16.86 16.44 -3.07
CA GLY A 74 -17.11 17.79 -2.61
C GLY A 74 -17.91 17.88 -1.29
N PRO A 75 -18.14 19.12 -0.81
CA PRO A 75 -18.66 19.37 0.52
C PRO A 75 -20.12 18.98 0.72
N ASP A 76 -20.94 19.06 -0.33
CA ASP A 76 -22.37 18.71 -0.25
C ASP A 76 -22.55 17.20 -0.02
N LYS A 77 -21.80 16.38 -0.75
CA LYS A 77 -21.80 14.92 -0.58
C LYS A 77 -21.14 14.48 0.73
N TYR A 78 -20.05 15.14 1.12
CA TYR A 78 -19.45 14.89 2.43
C TYR A 78 -20.41 15.19 3.59
N ALA A 79 -21.19 16.28 3.51
CA ALA A 79 -22.16 16.61 4.55
C ALA A 79 -23.24 15.53 4.72
N GLU A 80 -23.71 14.97 3.61
CA GLU A 80 -24.64 13.82 3.59
C GLU A 80 -24.01 12.60 4.29
N VAL A 81 -22.77 12.27 3.91
CA VAL A 81 -22.02 11.16 4.52
C VAL A 81 -21.80 11.36 6.01
N PHE A 82 -21.34 12.55 6.41
CA PHE A 82 -20.94 12.83 7.79
C PHE A 82 -22.11 12.71 8.78
N LEU A 83 -23.34 12.98 8.31
CA LEU A 83 -24.57 12.85 9.11
C LEU A 83 -25.24 11.48 9.01
N GLY A 84 -24.90 10.67 8.01
CA GLY A 84 -25.56 9.41 7.73
C GLY A 84 -24.81 8.18 8.26
N GLU A 85 -25.32 7.02 7.86
CA GLU A 85 -24.77 5.70 8.16
C GLU A 85 -24.40 5.05 6.82
N PHE A 86 -23.13 4.76 6.63
CA PHE A 86 -22.61 4.16 5.42
C PHE A 86 -21.69 3.00 5.77
N ASP A 87 -21.96 1.88 5.12
CA ASP A 87 -21.20 0.65 5.29
C ASP A 87 -21.08 -0.01 3.90
N ASN A 88 -20.12 0.48 3.12
CA ASN A 88 -19.89 0.05 1.75
C ASN A 88 -18.39 0.08 1.38
N PRO A 89 -17.99 -0.48 0.22
CA PRO A 89 -16.59 -0.56 -0.16
C PRO A 89 -15.85 0.77 -0.29
N GLU A 90 -16.51 1.91 -0.47
CA GLU A 90 -15.85 3.22 -0.57
C GLU A 90 -15.80 3.98 0.75
N ILE A 91 -16.82 3.78 1.59
CA ILE A 91 -16.94 4.51 2.84
C ILE A 91 -17.63 3.68 3.92
N ILE A 92 -16.95 3.63 5.06
CA ILE A 92 -17.44 3.07 6.31
C ILE A 92 -17.47 4.24 7.29
N TRP A 93 -18.67 4.70 7.62
CA TRP A 93 -18.90 5.81 8.54
C TRP A 93 -20.22 5.62 9.26
N SER A 94 -20.19 5.73 10.59
CA SER A 94 -21.38 5.57 11.42
C SER A 94 -21.55 6.71 12.42
N THR A 95 -22.75 6.82 13.00
CA THR A 95 -23.02 7.70 14.14
C THR A 95 -22.12 7.35 15.32
N GLN A 96 -21.75 6.08 15.47
CA GLN A 96 -20.81 5.64 16.51
C GLN A 96 -19.39 6.15 16.23
N MET A 97 -18.90 6.07 15.00
CA MET A 97 -17.61 6.66 14.61
C MET A 97 -17.61 8.17 14.78
N ARG A 98 -18.69 8.86 14.38
CA ARG A 98 -18.85 10.30 14.62
C ARG A 98 -18.81 10.64 16.10
N ARG A 99 -19.52 9.88 16.94
CA ARG A 99 -19.50 10.07 18.39
C ARG A 99 -18.10 9.85 18.95
N HIS A 100 -17.41 8.81 18.50
CA HIS A 100 -16.04 8.51 18.91
C HIS A 100 -15.09 9.66 18.59
N LEU A 101 -15.17 10.21 17.36
CA LEU A 101 -14.42 11.40 16.96
C LEU A 101 -14.66 12.57 17.93
N ILE A 102 -15.93 12.89 18.20
CA ILE A 102 -16.30 14.00 19.09
C ILE A 102 -15.75 13.78 20.51
N GLU A 103 -15.87 12.56 21.05
CA GLU A 103 -15.37 12.19 22.38
C GLU A 103 -13.85 12.33 22.47
N ARG A 104 -13.11 11.83 21.47
CA ARG A 104 -11.63 11.93 21.44
C ARG A 104 -11.17 13.38 21.36
N ILE A 105 -11.82 14.18 20.53
CA ILE A 105 -11.51 15.62 20.45
C ILE A 105 -11.87 16.31 21.78
N ALA A 106 -13.04 16.02 22.36
CA ALA A 106 -13.49 16.64 23.61
C ALA A 106 -12.49 16.39 24.75
N VAL A 107 -11.97 15.17 24.87
CA VAL A 107 -10.92 14.84 25.84
C VAL A 107 -9.64 15.65 25.54
N HIS A 108 -9.21 15.72 24.28
CA HIS A 108 -8.01 16.47 23.87
C HIS A 108 -8.10 17.97 24.18
N VAL A 109 -9.28 18.59 24.03
CA VAL A 109 -9.48 20.03 24.26
C VAL A 109 -10.07 20.38 25.63
N SER A 110 -10.24 19.39 26.51
CA SER A 110 -10.91 19.55 27.82
C SER A 110 -10.23 20.60 28.72
N ASP A 111 -8.90 20.56 28.83
CA ASP A 111 -8.11 21.52 29.61
C ASP A 111 -8.34 22.97 29.15
N PHE A 112 -8.42 23.19 27.84
CA PHE A 112 -8.70 24.52 27.31
C PHE A 112 -10.16 24.92 27.52
N SER A 113 -11.10 23.99 27.33
CA SER A 113 -12.53 24.23 27.52
C SER A 113 -12.83 24.69 28.96
N ASN A 114 -12.21 24.05 29.95
CA ASN A 114 -12.32 24.41 31.37
C ASN A 114 -11.65 25.77 31.69
N ARG A 115 -10.56 26.10 31.00
CA ARG A 115 -9.93 27.43 31.12
C ARG A 115 -10.78 28.52 30.48
N LEU A 116 -11.43 28.24 29.36
CA LEU A 116 -12.27 29.19 28.64
C LEU A 116 -13.51 29.59 29.44
N THR A 117 -14.12 28.65 30.17
CA THR A 117 -15.23 28.96 31.10
C THR A 117 -14.81 29.89 32.23
N SER A 118 -13.55 29.79 32.67
CA SER A 118 -12.98 30.65 33.72
C SER A 118 -12.43 31.98 33.17
N ASN A 119 -11.99 32.00 31.92
CA ASN A 119 -11.40 33.15 31.25
C ASN A 119 -11.76 33.18 29.76
N VAL A 120 -12.73 34.01 29.40
CA VAL A 120 -13.21 34.18 28.02
C VAL A 120 -12.15 34.73 27.05
N LYS A 121 -11.03 35.27 27.56
CA LYS A 121 -9.89 35.75 26.75
C LYS A 121 -8.74 34.74 26.71
N ALA A 122 -8.92 33.53 27.23
CA ALA A 122 -7.90 32.49 27.17
C ALA A 122 -7.53 32.18 25.71
N LEU A 123 -6.23 32.24 25.40
CA LEU A 123 -5.73 31.90 24.08
C LEU A 123 -5.53 30.39 23.97
N TYR A 124 -6.03 29.79 22.88
CA TYR A 124 -5.78 28.39 22.60
C TYR A 124 -4.31 28.20 22.22
N GLN A 125 -3.65 27.24 22.86
CA GLN A 125 -2.31 26.81 22.49
C GLN A 125 -2.44 25.47 21.77
N TYR A 126 -2.02 25.45 20.50
CA TYR A 126 -2.12 24.26 19.67
C TYR A 126 -1.29 23.11 20.25
N CYS A 127 -1.94 21.95 20.34
CA CYS A 127 -1.32 20.68 20.64
C CYS A 127 -1.78 19.67 19.56
N PRO A 128 -0.84 18.97 18.88
CA PRO A 128 -1.20 17.89 17.97
C PRO A 128 -2.01 16.81 18.69
N ILE A 129 -3.12 16.39 18.09
CA ILE A 129 -3.89 15.25 18.58
C ILE A 129 -3.19 13.95 18.12
N PRO A 130 -3.12 12.90 18.97
CA PRO A 130 -2.77 11.56 18.52
C PRO A 130 -3.72 11.08 17.41
N LEU A 131 -3.27 10.14 16.59
CA LEU A 131 -4.13 9.49 15.60
C LEU A 131 -5.36 8.90 16.31
N ILE A 132 -6.54 9.18 15.78
CA ILE A 132 -7.79 8.59 16.26
C ILE A 132 -7.95 7.22 15.60
N ASP A 133 -7.79 6.18 16.40
CA ASP A 133 -8.05 4.80 15.99
C ASP A 133 -9.55 4.51 16.04
N TYR A 134 -10.10 4.04 14.93
CA TYR A 134 -11.51 3.66 14.81
C TYR A 134 -11.64 2.14 14.93
N PRO A 135 -12.29 1.61 15.99
CA PRO A 135 -12.48 0.17 16.17
C PRO A 135 -13.12 -0.53 14.97
N GLU A 136 -14.05 0.15 14.31
CA GLU A 136 -14.76 -0.32 13.13
C GLU A 136 -13.83 -0.58 11.93
N LEU A 137 -12.65 0.06 11.89
CA LEU A 137 -11.70 -0.02 10.79
C LEU A 137 -10.48 -0.90 11.09
N GLN A 138 -10.35 -1.49 12.29
CA GLN A 138 -9.14 -2.24 12.69
C GLN A 138 -8.79 -3.42 11.77
N ASN A 139 -9.81 -4.06 11.19
CA ASN A 139 -9.64 -5.21 10.29
C ASN A 139 -9.82 -4.84 8.81
N GLU A 140 -9.90 -3.55 8.51
CA GLU A 140 -10.10 -3.04 7.16
C GLU A 140 -8.77 -2.60 6.56
N LEU A 141 -8.54 -2.99 5.31
CA LEU A 141 -7.40 -2.53 4.54
C LEU A 141 -7.89 -1.51 3.51
N PHE A 142 -7.53 -0.25 3.71
CA PHE A 142 -7.87 0.83 2.78
C PHE A 142 -6.78 0.95 1.71
N CYS A 143 -7.15 0.75 0.45
CA CYS A 143 -6.24 0.84 -0.70
C CYS A 143 -6.88 1.70 -1.80
N TYR A 144 -6.14 2.72 -2.25
CA TYR A 144 -6.60 3.74 -3.20
C TYR A 144 -7.82 4.53 -2.70
N VAL A 145 -9.03 3.97 -2.87
CA VAL A 145 -10.30 4.55 -2.44
C VAL A 145 -11.24 3.51 -1.82
N TYR A 146 -10.80 2.26 -1.72
CA TYR A 146 -11.64 1.14 -1.35
C TYR A 146 -11.15 0.44 -0.07
N TYR A 147 -12.09 0.07 0.77
CA TYR A 147 -11.93 -0.91 1.83
C TYR A 147 -11.95 -2.31 1.22
N LEU A 148 -10.78 -2.96 1.14
CA LEU A 148 -10.61 -4.18 0.35
C LEU A 148 -11.43 -5.35 0.86
N ARG A 149 -11.63 -5.47 2.18
CA ARG A 149 -12.43 -6.55 2.75
C ARG A 149 -13.91 -6.41 2.32
N HIS A 150 -14.45 -5.20 2.35
CA HIS A 150 -15.79 -4.92 1.84
C HIS A 150 -15.87 -5.10 0.32
N LEU A 151 -14.87 -4.62 -0.43
CA LEU A 151 -14.84 -4.80 -1.89
C LEU A 151 -14.78 -6.29 -2.29
N CYS A 152 -14.07 -7.10 -1.51
CA CYS A 152 -13.91 -8.54 -1.76
C CYS A 152 -15.11 -9.38 -1.34
N ASP A 153 -16.04 -8.83 -0.55
CA ASP A 153 -17.27 -9.49 -0.16
C ASP A 153 -18.29 -9.50 -1.31
N ARG A 154 -18.21 -10.55 -2.12
CA ARG A 154 -19.11 -10.77 -3.27
C ARG A 154 -20.54 -11.12 -2.86
N GLN A 155 -20.80 -11.49 -1.61
CA GLN A 155 -22.16 -11.77 -1.15
C GLN A 155 -22.88 -10.48 -0.80
N ARG A 156 -22.19 -9.56 -0.12
CA ARG A 156 -22.76 -8.29 0.32
C ARG A 156 -22.75 -7.21 -0.76
N PHE A 157 -21.70 -7.17 -1.60
CA PHE A 157 -21.54 -6.18 -2.66
C PHE A 157 -21.27 -6.86 -4.02
N PRO A 158 -22.28 -7.55 -4.58
CA PRO A 158 -22.17 -8.09 -5.93
C PRO A 158 -21.99 -6.92 -6.92
N ASP A 159 -21.03 -7.07 -7.82
CA ASP A 159 -20.77 -6.16 -8.94
C ASP A 159 -20.59 -4.67 -8.61
N TRP A 160 -20.05 -4.34 -7.42
CA TRP A 160 -19.64 -2.96 -7.09
C TRP A 160 -18.75 -2.35 -8.18
N GLU A 161 -19.10 -1.15 -8.63
CA GLU A 161 -18.42 -0.45 -9.71
C GLU A 161 -17.05 0.07 -9.27
N ILE A 162 -16.02 -0.20 -10.08
CA ILE A 162 -14.66 0.30 -9.84
C ILE A 162 -14.43 1.50 -10.76
N ARG A 163 -14.36 2.71 -10.17
CA ARG A 163 -14.27 3.98 -10.90
C ARG A 163 -13.00 4.07 -11.75
N ASP A 164 -11.86 3.73 -11.16
CA ASP A 164 -10.54 3.89 -11.76
C ASP A 164 -9.73 2.59 -11.67
N PRO A 165 -10.02 1.60 -12.52
CA PRO A 165 -9.44 0.26 -12.40
C PRO A 165 -7.91 0.23 -12.50
N ILE A 166 -7.32 1.11 -13.31
CA ILE A 166 -5.86 1.14 -13.52
C ILE A 166 -5.14 1.78 -12.33
N PRO A 167 -5.48 3.00 -11.86
CA PRO A 167 -4.93 3.54 -10.62
C PRO A 167 -5.12 2.61 -9.42
N PHE A 168 -6.30 2.00 -9.30
CA PHE A 168 -6.58 1.04 -8.23
C PHE A 168 -5.67 -0.19 -8.31
N LEU A 169 -5.55 -0.82 -9.48
CA LEU A 169 -4.65 -1.97 -9.67
C LEU A 169 -3.20 -1.63 -9.32
N ARG A 170 -2.72 -0.46 -9.74
CA ARG A 170 -1.36 0.01 -9.42
C ARG A 170 -1.16 0.17 -7.91
N ALA A 171 -2.14 0.75 -7.22
CA ALA A 171 -2.10 0.91 -5.77
C ALA A 171 -2.14 -0.45 -5.05
N CYS A 172 -2.97 -1.40 -5.51
CA CYS A 172 -3.00 -2.76 -4.97
C CYS A 172 -1.68 -3.51 -5.17
N LEU A 173 -1.06 -3.37 -6.35
CA LEU A 173 0.24 -3.99 -6.62
C LEU A 173 1.34 -3.37 -5.76
N ALA A 174 1.42 -2.04 -5.68
CA ALA A 174 2.40 -1.36 -4.84
C ALA A 174 2.28 -1.75 -3.37
N ALA A 175 1.06 -1.73 -2.82
CA ALA A 175 0.80 -2.11 -1.43
C ALA A 175 1.05 -3.62 -1.18
N TRP A 176 0.81 -4.48 -2.17
CA TRP A 176 1.17 -5.90 -2.11
C TRP A 176 2.69 -6.10 -2.06
N PHE A 177 3.45 -5.40 -2.91
CA PHE A 177 4.91 -5.43 -2.88
C PHE A 177 5.47 -4.91 -1.56
N GLU A 178 4.97 -3.77 -1.07
CA GLU A 178 5.37 -3.23 0.25
C GLU A 178 5.10 -4.23 1.37
N GLU A 179 3.96 -4.94 1.34
CA GLU A 179 3.62 -5.97 2.33
C GLU A 179 4.56 -7.20 2.24
N LEU A 180 5.03 -7.56 1.05
CA LEU A 180 6.00 -8.64 0.83
C LEU A 180 7.43 -8.25 1.24
N GLU A 181 7.80 -6.98 1.06
CA GLU A 181 9.13 -6.46 1.40
C GLU A 181 9.30 -6.13 2.88
N LYS A 182 8.24 -6.30 3.70
CA LYS A 182 8.31 -6.10 5.15
C LYS A 182 9.35 -7.03 5.76
N LYS A 183 10.43 -6.42 6.25
CA LYS A 183 11.50 -7.11 6.94
C LYS A 183 11.03 -7.55 8.32
N PRO A 184 11.47 -8.72 8.81
CA PRO A 184 11.22 -9.12 10.18
C PRO A 184 11.75 -8.05 11.14
N PRO A 185 11.09 -7.84 12.28
CA PRO A 185 11.48 -6.77 13.20
C PRO A 185 12.88 -7.06 13.72
N VAL A 186 13.70 -6.01 13.81
CA VAL A 186 15.10 -6.12 14.29
C VAL A 186 15.16 -6.61 15.75
N MET A 187 14.07 -6.42 16.51
CA MET A 187 13.91 -6.89 17.88
C MET A 187 12.53 -7.54 18.09
N SER A 188 12.47 -8.61 18.89
CA SER A 188 11.20 -9.26 19.24
C SER A 188 10.37 -8.41 20.22
N ILE A 189 9.05 -8.70 20.33
CA ILE A 189 8.18 -8.05 21.33
C ILE A 189 8.73 -8.25 22.75
N GLU A 190 9.33 -9.40 23.04
CA GLU A 190 9.96 -9.72 24.32
C GLU A 190 11.19 -8.84 24.59
N GLN A 191 12.05 -8.66 23.59
CA GLN A 191 13.22 -7.79 23.65
C GLN A 191 12.84 -6.30 23.75
N ALA A 192 11.78 -5.88 23.06
CA ALA A 192 11.27 -4.51 23.16
C ALA A 192 10.71 -4.23 24.55
N ARG A 193 9.98 -5.18 25.15
CA ARG A 193 9.51 -5.08 26.54
C ARG A 193 10.67 -5.02 27.53
N GLU A 194 11.71 -5.81 27.32
CA GLU A 194 12.91 -5.78 28.16
C GLU A 194 13.62 -4.42 28.06
N THR A 195 13.80 -3.91 26.84
CA THR A 195 14.47 -2.63 26.56
C THR A 195 13.73 -1.45 27.19
N LEU A 196 12.39 -1.49 27.25
CA LEU A 196 11.57 -0.49 27.91
C LEU A 196 11.34 -0.74 29.42
N GLY A 197 11.90 -1.82 29.98
CA GLY A 197 11.75 -2.17 31.39
C GLY A 197 10.33 -2.59 31.78
N LEU A 198 9.59 -3.19 30.85
CA LEU A 198 8.19 -3.62 31.00
C LEU A 198 8.05 -5.12 31.36
N ASN A 199 9.16 -5.82 31.60
CA ASN A 199 9.19 -7.19 32.13
C ASN A 199 9.19 -7.11 33.67
N THR A 200 8.08 -7.52 34.28
CA THR A 200 7.73 -7.24 35.68
C THR A 200 8.56 -8.02 36.70
N MET A 201 9.17 -7.32 37.67
CA MET A 201 9.29 -7.77 39.07
C MET A 201 9.68 -6.69 40.10
N GLU A 202 10.07 -5.45 39.72
CA GLU A 202 10.66 -4.51 40.68
C GLU A 202 9.75 -3.43 41.28
N ASP A 203 8.52 -3.22 40.79
CA ASP A 203 7.57 -2.31 41.46
C ASP A 203 6.56 -3.11 42.29
N GLY A 204 6.99 -3.53 43.48
CA GLY A 204 6.10 -4.11 44.48
C GLY A 204 5.09 -3.07 44.96
N ILE A 205 3.82 -3.19 44.56
CA ILE A 205 2.62 -2.78 45.31
C ILE A 205 1.42 -3.58 44.75
N ASN A 206 0.88 -4.46 45.61
CA ASN A 206 -0.50 -4.96 45.72
C ASN A 206 -1.39 -5.04 44.47
N GLY A 207 -1.72 -6.26 44.05
CA GLY A 207 -2.95 -6.58 43.30
C GLY A 207 -2.74 -7.52 42.11
N PHE A 208 -3.32 -8.72 42.20
CA PHE A 208 -3.58 -9.72 41.15
C PHE A 208 -2.54 -9.89 40.02
N LEU A 209 -1.82 -11.02 40.06
CA LEU A 209 -0.79 -11.48 39.12
C LEU A 209 -1.19 -11.41 37.62
N LEU A 210 -2.50 -11.45 37.29
CA LEU A 210 -2.99 -11.35 35.91
C LEU A 210 -2.83 -9.93 35.31
N ASP A 211 -2.91 -8.87 36.12
CA ASP A 211 -2.90 -7.47 35.65
C ASP A 211 -1.49 -7.01 35.24
N ALA A 212 -0.46 -7.62 35.83
CA ALA A 212 0.94 -7.37 35.53
C ALA A 212 1.39 -7.93 34.17
N ILE A 213 0.80 -9.05 33.74
CA ILE A 213 1.19 -9.76 32.51
C ILE A 213 0.70 -9.03 31.24
N TYR A 214 -0.36 -8.22 31.34
CA TYR A 214 -0.97 -7.49 30.22
C TYR A 214 -0.82 -5.96 30.31
N ARG A 215 -0.19 -5.42 31.36
CA ARG A 215 -0.04 -3.97 31.61
C ARG A 215 0.71 -3.19 30.52
N TRP A 216 1.54 -3.88 29.73
CA TRP A 216 2.26 -3.31 28.59
C TRP A 216 1.36 -3.03 27.37
N GLN A 217 0.11 -3.52 27.37
CA GLN A 217 -0.87 -3.21 26.32
C GLN A 217 -1.50 -1.82 26.48
N ASP A 218 -1.30 -1.17 27.64
CA ASP A 218 -1.74 0.20 27.85
C ASP A 218 -0.70 1.18 27.26
N ALA A 219 -1.11 1.90 26.21
CA ALA A 219 -0.30 2.91 25.54
C ALA A 219 0.22 4.00 26.50
N ALA A 220 -0.48 4.31 27.59
CA ALA A 220 -0.03 5.29 28.58
C ALA A 220 1.18 4.78 29.39
N VAL A 221 1.27 3.48 29.65
CA VAL A 221 2.37 2.83 30.38
C VAL A 221 3.62 2.80 29.51
N VAL A 222 3.48 2.35 28.26
CA VAL A 222 4.56 2.31 27.26
C VAL A 222 5.15 3.71 27.01
N ARG A 223 4.29 4.71 26.85
CA ARG A 223 4.69 6.12 26.67
C ARG A 223 5.44 6.69 27.88
N ARG A 224 4.99 6.38 29.10
CA ARG A 224 5.66 6.83 30.33
C ARG A 224 7.05 6.20 30.48
N ALA A 225 7.18 4.91 30.19
CA ALA A 225 8.45 4.19 30.22
C ALA A 225 9.44 4.76 29.19
N TYR A 226 8.95 5.02 27.97
CA TYR A 226 9.73 5.66 26.91
C TYR A 226 10.25 7.03 27.33
N PHE A 227 9.40 7.96 27.78
CA PHE A 227 9.86 9.30 28.14
C PHE A 227 10.90 9.29 29.27
N LYS A 228 10.76 8.38 30.24
CA LYS A 228 11.73 8.20 31.34
C LYS A 228 13.10 7.79 30.81
N LEU A 229 13.14 6.81 29.91
CA LEU A 229 14.37 6.26 29.34
C LEU A 229 14.99 7.19 28.28
N ALA A 230 14.16 7.76 27.39
CA ALA A 230 14.58 8.73 26.38
C ALA A 230 15.20 9.99 27.02
N ALA A 231 14.67 10.48 28.13
CA ALA A 231 15.26 11.61 28.87
C ALA A 231 16.62 11.27 29.51
N LYS A 232 16.83 10.00 29.89
CA LYS A 232 18.06 9.50 30.52
C LYS A 232 19.18 9.24 29.50
N PHE A 233 18.84 8.71 28.33
CA PHE A 233 19.79 8.31 27.30
C PHE A 233 19.88 9.30 26.12
N HIS A 234 19.31 10.50 26.25
CA HIS A 234 19.33 11.51 25.18
C HIS A 234 20.77 11.84 24.71
N PRO A 235 21.05 11.85 23.39
CA PRO A 235 22.40 12.06 22.85
C PRO A 235 23.08 13.35 23.32
N ASP A 236 22.32 14.42 23.50
CA ASP A 236 22.84 15.71 24.01
C ASP A 236 23.31 15.66 25.48
N LYS A 237 22.78 14.72 26.27
CA LYS A 237 23.12 14.58 27.71
C LYS A 237 24.08 13.43 27.97
N ASN A 238 24.15 12.46 27.07
CA ASN A 238 25.02 11.29 27.19
C ASN A 238 25.60 10.92 25.80
N PRO A 239 26.85 11.30 25.50
CA PRO A 239 27.49 11.05 24.19
C PRO A 239 27.59 9.57 23.82
N GLU A 240 27.71 8.67 24.81
CA GLU A 240 27.72 7.21 24.62
C GLU A 240 26.32 6.58 24.65
N GLY A 241 25.28 7.37 24.97
CA GLY A 241 23.90 6.91 25.11
C GLY A 241 23.15 6.71 23.79
N ARG A 242 23.75 7.11 22.66
CA ARG A 242 23.12 7.14 21.34
C ARG A 242 22.59 5.77 20.89
N GLU A 243 23.39 4.72 21.02
CA GLU A 243 23.00 3.36 20.61
C GLU A 243 21.84 2.83 21.47
N MET A 244 21.85 3.13 22.78
CA MET A 244 20.78 2.74 23.69
C MET A 244 19.50 3.55 23.42
N PHE A 245 19.63 4.83 23.11
CA PHE A 245 18.51 5.70 22.74
C PHE A 245 17.83 5.23 21.44
N GLU A 246 18.61 4.81 20.44
CA GLU A 246 18.10 4.21 19.20
C GLU A 246 17.35 2.89 19.48
N LYS A 247 17.87 2.02 20.36
CA LYS A 247 17.17 0.81 20.83
C LYS A 247 15.86 1.14 21.57
N ILE A 248 15.86 2.15 22.45
CA ILE A 248 14.67 2.60 23.19
C ILE A 248 13.59 3.17 22.24
N ASN A 249 13.99 3.97 21.24
CA ASN A 249 13.08 4.46 20.21
C ASN A 249 12.46 3.30 19.42
N THR A 250 13.29 2.34 19.00
CA THR A 250 12.84 1.18 18.22
C THR A 250 11.87 0.31 19.03
N ALA A 251 12.15 0.10 20.32
CA ALA A 251 11.26 -0.64 21.23
C ALA A 251 9.94 0.09 21.48
N TYR A 252 9.96 1.42 21.62
CA TYR A 252 8.77 2.24 21.78
C TYR A 252 7.91 2.27 20.52
N GLU A 253 8.51 2.38 19.35
CA GLU A 253 7.80 2.30 18.06
C GLU A 253 7.13 0.93 17.90
N LEU A 254 7.84 -0.15 18.25
CA LEU A 254 7.31 -1.52 18.15
C LEU A 254 6.16 -1.80 19.13
N LEU A 255 6.19 -1.24 20.34
CA LEU A 255 5.13 -1.43 21.35
C LEU A 255 3.99 -0.39 21.29
N SER A 256 4.23 0.79 20.72
CA SER A 256 3.23 1.86 20.62
C SER A 256 2.48 1.86 19.30
N SER A 257 3.05 1.23 18.27
CA SER A 257 2.32 0.98 17.06
C SER A 257 1.41 -0.24 17.27
N ASP A 258 0.16 -0.12 16.84
CA ASP A 258 -0.68 -1.31 16.54
C ASP A 258 0.01 -2.22 15.48
N ALA A 259 1.09 -1.71 14.87
CA ALA A 259 2.00 -2.37 13.94
C ALA A 259 2.97 -3.39 14.58
N GLY A 260 2.95 -3.59 15.91
CA GLY A 260 3.56 -4.78 16.54
C GLY A 260 2.96 -6.11 16.01
N ARG A 261 1.80 -6.05 15.34
CA ARG A 261 1.20 -7.18 14.60
C ARG A 261 1.63 -7.29 13.12
N SER A 262 2.30 -6.28 12.56
CA SER A 262 2.51 -6.16 11.11
C SER A 262 3.98 -6.03 10.69
N SER A 263 4.91 -6.61 11.44
CA SER A 263 6.32 -6.71 11.02
C SER A 263 6.62 -8.00 10.25
N MET A 264 5.64 -8.89 10.13
CA MET A 264 5.68 -10.02 9.20
C MET A 264 4.67 -9.75 8.07
N PRO A 265 4.92 -10.26 6.86
CA PRO A 265 3.92 -10.26 5.79
C PRO A 265 2.63 -10.91 6.29
N ASP A 266 1.55 -10.16 6.35
CA ASP A 266 0.25 -10.67 6.79
C ASP A 266 -0.42 -11.42 5.62
N ALA A 267 -0.52 -12.75 5.76
CA ALA A 267 -1.15 -13.61 4.76
C ALA A 267 -2.59 -13.17 4.43
N HIS A 268 -3.33 -12.63 5.39
CA HIS A 268 -4.69 -12.13 5.16
C HIS A 268 -4.69 -10.88 4.27
N ARG A 269 -3.75 -9.95 4.51
CA ARG A 269 -3.58 -8.75 3.67
C ARG A 269 -3.17 -9.11 2.25
N ILE A 270 -2.22 -10.04 2.10
CA ILE A 270 -1.80 -10.56 0.80
C ILE A 270 -2.99 -11.17 0.05
N VAL A 271 -3.79 -12.00 0.72
CA VAL A 271 -5.00 -12.58 0.12
C VAL A 271 -5.99 -11.49 -0.30
N LEU A 272 -6.22 -10.46 0.51
CA LEU A 272 -7.11 -9.35 0.16
C LEU A 272 -6.61 -8.58 -1.06
N PHE A 273 -5.31 -8.31 -1.17
CA PHE A 273 -4.74 -7.69 -2.38
C PHE A 273 -4.94 -8.57 -3.61
N LEU A 274 -4.68 -9.87 -3.51
CA LEU A 274 -4.88 -10.82 -4.62
C LEU A 274 -6.36 -10.96 -5.01
N GLN A 275 -7.27 -10.96 -4.04
CA GLN A 275 -8.71 -10.99 -4.28
C GLN A 275 -9.20 -9.71 -4.96
N ALA A 276 -8.75 -8.54 -4.50
CA ALA A 276 -9.07 -7.26 -5.13
C ALA A 276 -8.56 -7.20 -6.58
N GLN A 277 -7.32 -7.65 -6.80
CA GLN A 277 -6.76 -7.80 -8.14
C GLN A 277 -7.59 -8.77 -8.99
N SER A 278 -7.99 -9.92 -8.46
CA SER A 278 -8.87 -10.89 -9.15
C SER A 278 -10.24 -10.29 -9.52
N ILE A 279 -10.82 -9.43 -8.68
CA ILE A 279 -12.07 -8.72 -8.97
C ILE A 279 -11.87 -7.76 -10.15
N ILE A 280 -10.76 -7.00 -10.17
CA ILE A 280 -10.43 -6.14 -11.31
C ILE A 280 -10.27 -6.99 -12.58
N TYR A 281 -9.52 -8.09 -12.51
CA TYR A 281 -9.29 -8.98 -13.65
C TYR A 281 -10.56 -9.66 -14.17
N SER A 282 -11.49 -10.03 -13.29
CA SER A 282 -12.75 -10.69 -13.66
C SER A 282 -13.82 -9.73 -14.17
N ARG A 283 -14.01 -8.58 -13.51
CA ARG A 283 -15.03 -7.57 -13.88
C ARG A 283 -14.58 -6.68 -15.03
N HIS A 284 -13.31 -6.25 -15.00
CA HIS A 284 -12.67 -5.56 -16.11
C HIS A 284 -11.84 -6.56 -16.91
N SER A 285 -12.54 -7.53 -17.51
CA SER A 285 -12.03 -8.48 -18.51
C SER A 285 -11.56 -7.78 -19.80
N LYS A 286 -10.96 -6.61 -19.69
CA LYS A 286 -10.35 -5.86 -20.77
C LYS A 286 -8.87 -5.90 -20.47
N GLY A 287 -8.17 -6.81 -21.13
CA GLY A 287 -6.73 -6.71 -21.31
C GLY A 287 -6.27 -5.33 -21.81
N LYS A 288 -7.17 -4.38 -22.16
CA LYS A 288 -6.89 -2.95 -22.35
C LYS A 288 -6.20 -2.28 -21.16
N ALA A 289 -6.53 -2.63 -19.92
CA ALA A 289 -5.84 -2.05 -18.75
C ALA A 289 -4.39 -2.55 -18.68
N LEU A 290 -4.20 -3.86 -18.83
CA LEU A 290 -2.88 -4.49 -18.93
C LEU A 290 -2.12 -3.97 -20.15
N GLN A 291 -2.76 -3.86 -21.30
CA GLN A 291 -2.23 -3.31 -22.55
C GLN A 291 -1.80 -1.86 -22.36
N THR A 292 -2.61 -1.01 -21.69
CA THR A 292 -2.26 0.39 -21.42
C THR A 292 -1.04 0.49 -20.50
N ALA A 293 -0.95 -0.37 -19.48
CA ALA A 293 0.23 -0.45 -18.64
C ALA A 293 1.45 -0.94 -19.44
N PHE A 294 1.25 -1.95 -20.29
CA PHE A 294 2.28 -2.52 -21.16
C PHE A 294 2.82 -1.49 -22.15
N ASP A 295 1.94 -0.75 -22.83
CA ASP A 295 2.26 0.31 -23.78
C ASP A 295 3.02 1.47 -23.13
N ARG A 296 2.85 1.69 -21.82
CA ARG A 296 3.58 2.73 -21.08
C ARG A 296 4.91 2.23 -20.53
N CYS A 297 4.99 0.99 -20.09
CA CYS A 297 6.18 0.43 -19.47
C CYS A 297 7.22 -0.03 -20.49
N VAL A 298 6.81 -0.67 -21.59
CA VAL A 298 7.72 -1.22 -22.60
C VAL A 298 8.63 -0.17 -23.24
N PRO A 299 8.17 1.06 -23.58
CA PRO A 299 9.04 2.10 -24.11
C PRO A 299 10.08 2.64 -23.12
N VAL A 300 9.83 2.49 -21.82
CA VAL A 300 10.71 2.97 -20.74
C VAL A 300 11.87 2.00 -20.49
N ILE A 301 11.73 0.74 -20.91
CA ILE A 301 12.81 -0.25 -20.81
C ILE A 301 13.87 0.07 -21.87
N THR A 302 15.12 0.21 -21.40
CA THR A 302 16.29 0.48 -22.21
C THR A 302 17.37 -0.57 -21.94
N VAL A 303 18.46 -0.54 -22.70
CA VAL A 303 19.61 -1.45 -22.50
C VAL A 303 20.27 -1.25 -21.12
N SER A 304 20.08 -0.09 -20.48
CA SER A 304 20.61 0.20 -19.15
C SER A 304 19.67 -0.20 -18.01
N SER A 305 18.49 -0.76 -18.30
CA SER A 305 17.52 -1.14 -17.27
C SER A 305 18.01 -2.31 -16.42
N SER A 306 17.65 -2.29 -15.13
CA SER A 306 17.98 -3.34 -14.17
C SER A 306 16.79 -4.27 -13.88
N PRO A 307 17.02 -5.52 -13.43
CA PRO A 307 15.92 -6.40 -12.99
C PRO A 307 15.10 -5.85 -11.82
N THR A 308 15.64 -4.89 -11.07
CA THR A 308 14.96 -4.22 -9.96
C THR A 308 14.13 -3.02 -10.40
N ASP A 309 14.19 -2.62 -11.67
CA ASP A 309 13.41 -1.49 -12.16
C ASP A 309 11.92 -1.83 -12.20
N MET A 310 11.08 -0.91 -11.71
CA MET A 310 9.62 -1.06 -11.70
C MET A 310 9.06 -1.43 -13.08
N ALA A 311 9.55 -0.79 -14.15
CA ALA A 311 9.07 -1.05 -15.51
C ALA A 311 9.36 -2.50 -15.96
N VAL A 312 10.50 -3.06 -15.56
CA VAL A 312 10.91 -4.44 -15.89
C VAL A 312 10.02 -5.44 -15.14
N GLN A 313 9.85 -5.26 -13.83
CA GLN A 313 9.00 -6.13 -13.01
C GLN A 313 7.54 -6.10 -13.48
N VAL A 314 7.02 -4.91 -13.77
CA VAL A 314 5.65 -4.76 -14.28
C VAL A 314 5.49 -5.47 -15.63
N CYS A 315 6.43 -5.35 -16.55
CA CYS A 315 6.37 -6.06 -17.84
C CYS A 315 6.47 -7.58 -17.67
N GLU A 316 7.30 -8.08 -16.74
CA GLU A 316 7.40 -9.50 -16.41
C GLU A 316 6.05 -10.05 -15.92
N HIS A 317 5.40 -9.37 -14.98
CA HIS A 317 4.08 -9.75 -14.49
C HIS A 317 3.00 -9.68 -15.57
N ILE A 318 3.00 -8.63 -16.40
CA ILE A 318 2.04 -8.50 -17.50
C ILE A 318 2.20 -9.65 -18.50
N CYS A 319 3.43 -10.05 -18.85
CA CYS A 319 3.68 -11.22 -19.69
C CYS A 319 3.10 -12.50 -19.09
N ASN A 320 3.36 -12.76 -17.80
CA ASN A 320 2.82 -13.93 -17.11
C ASN A 320 1.29 -13.93 -17.05
N CYS A 321 0.68 -12.74 -16.86
CA CYS A 321 -0.77 -12.57 -16.89
C CYS A 321 -1.35 -12.85 -18.28
N PHE A 322 -0.78 -12.28 -19.34
CA PHE A 322 -1.24 -12.52 -20.71
C PHE A 322 -1.07 -13.98 -21.13
N GLY A 323 0.05 -14.59 -20.76
CA GLY A 323 0.31 -15.99 -21.00
C GLY A 323 -0.73 -16.88 -20.32
N THR A 324 -0.94 -16.70 -19.02
CA THR A 324 -1.97 -17.45 -18.27
C THR A 324 -3.37 -17.19 -18.84
N ALA A 325 -3.70 -15.93 -19.15
CA ALA A 325 -5.00 -15.57 -19.73
C ALA A 325 -5.24 -16.24 -21.09
N SER A 326 -4.21 -16.37 -21.94
CA SER A 326 -4.33 -16.98 -23.27
C SER A 326 -4.69 -18.47 -23.24
N THR A 327 -4.48 -19.15 -22.12
CA THR A 327 -4.92 -20.55 -21.94
C THR A 327 -6.45 -20.67 -21.93
N PHE A 328 -7.16 -19.64 -21.47
CA PHE A 328 -8.62 -19.60 -21.43
C PHE A 328 -9.22 -19.12 -22.76
N GLU A 329 -10.11 -19.92 -23.34
CA GLU A 329 -10.72 -19.64 -24.65
C GLU A 329 -11.41 -18.27 -24.72
N ALA A 330 -12.17 -17.89 -23.68
CA ALA A 330 -12.87 -16.61 -23.59
C ALA A 330 -11.94 -15.37 -23.57
N CYS A 331 -10.66 -15.55 -23.25
CA CYS A 331 -9.68 -14.47 -23.20
C CYS A 331 -8.94 -14.28 -24.53
N ARG A 332 -8.84 -15.33 -25.36
CA ARG A 332 -8.03 -15.32 -26.60
C ARG A 332 -8.51 -14.31 -27.62
N GLN A 333 -9.82 -14.28 -27.90
CA GLN A 333 -10.41 -13.29 -28.82
C GLN A 333 -10.12 -11.86 -28.38
N ARG A 334 -10.19 -11.59 -27.07
CA ARG A 334 -9.90 -10.26 -26.53
C ARG A 334 -8.43 -9.89 -26.66
N ILE A 335 -7.51 -10.81 -26.41
CA ILE A 335 -6.07 -10.58 -26.61
C ILE A 335 -5.80 -10.29 -28.09
N ALA A 336 -6.45 -11.00 -29.01
CA ALA A 336 -6.31 -10.76 -30.45
C ALA A 336 -6.77 -9.35 -30.90
N GLU A 337 -7.74 -8.76 -30.20
CA GLU A 337 -8.20 -7.38 -30.44
C GLU A 337 -7.21 -6.30 -29.95
N MET A 338 -6.08 -6.69 -29.32
CA MET A 338 -5.10 -5.78 -28.71
C MET A 338 -3.82 -5.73 -29.56
N PRO A 339 -3.72 -4.85 -30.57
CA PRO A 339 -2.65 -4.91 -31.57
C PRO A 339 -1.25 -4.64 -31.00
N THR A 340 -1.15 -3.83 -29.95
CA THR A 340 0.16 -3.45 -29.36
C THR A 340 0.77 -4.53 -28.47
N VAL A 341 -0.02 -5.50 -28.00
CA VAL A 341 0.48 -6.55 -27.10
C VAL A 341 1.56 -7.37 -27.80
N PHE A 342 1.32 -7.78 -29.04
CA PHE A 342 2.26 -8.62 -29.79
C PHE A 342 3.55 -7.89 -30.14
N SER A 343 3.48 -6.63 -30.56
CA SER A 343 4.68 -5.80 -30.82
C SER A 343 5.47 -5.53 -29.54
N ASN A 344 4.79 -5.34 -28.41
CA ASN A 344 5.44 -5.12 -27.14
C ASN A 344 6.13 -6.38 -26.62
N VAL A 345 5.47 -7.55 -26.68
CA VAL A 345 6.10 -8.84 -26.34
C VAL A 345 7.35 -9.08 -27.21
N CYS A 346 7.25 -8.78 -28.52
CA CYS A 346 8.37 -8.86 -29.46
C CYS A 346 9.54 -7.95 -29.04
N ARG A 347 9.25 -6.72 -28.61
CA ARG A 347 10.28 -5.78 -28.13
C ARG A 347 10.95 -6.24 -26.84
N LEU A 348 10.22 -6.88 -25.91
CA LEU A 348 10.81 -7.36 -24.66
C LEU A 348 11.89 -8.43 -24.88
N LEU A 349 11.76 -9.25 -25.93
CA LEU A 349 12.76 -10.25 -26.30
C LEU A 349 14.09 -9.66 -26.78
N GLN A 350 14.16 -8.35 -27.08
CA GLN A 350 15.40 -7.70 -27.52
C GLN A 350 16.41 -7.49 -26.38
N PHE A 351 15.96 -7.59 -25.12
CA PHE A 351 16.79 -7.31 -23.95
C PHE A 351 17.43 -8.60 -23.41
N SER A 352 18.49 -9.07 -24.08
CA SER A 352 19.27 -10.25 -23.66
C SER A 352 19.93 -10.11 -22.28
N GLU A 353 20.19 -8.87 -21.85
CA GLU A 353 20.72 -8.55 -20.51
C GLU A 353 19.69 -8.74 -19.39
N LEU A 354 18.41 -8.87 -19.74
CA LEU A 354 17.29 -9.11 -18.82
C LEU A 354 16.68 -10.49 -19.08
N PRO A 355 17.38 -11.59 -18.74
CA PRO A 355 16.96 -12.93 -19.14
C PRO A 355 15.65 -13.38 -18.48
N ARG A 356 15.31 -12.88 -17.28
CA ARG A 356 14.01 -13.17 -16.62
C ARG A 356 12.83 -12.58 -17.38
N LEU A 357 12.95 -11.30 -17.76
CA LEU A 357 11.94 -10.61 -18.57
C LEU A 357 11.77 -11.27 -19.93
N SER A 358 12.88 -11.55 -20.61
CA SER A 358 12.87 -12.26 -21.90
C SER A 358 12.29 -13.67 -21.78
N SER A 359 12.55 -14.37 -20.67
CA SER A 359 11.97 -15.70 -20.42
C SER A 359 10.47 -15.63 -20.20
N ALA A 360 9.98 -14.66 -19.43
CA ALA A 360 8.54 -14.44 -19.24
C ALA A 360 7.84 -14.09 -20.56
N ALA A 361 8.48 -13.26 -21.41
CA ALA A 361 7.97 -12.97 -22.74
C ALA A 361 7.93 -14.22 -23.64
N ALA A 362 8.98 -15.05 -23.64
CA ALA A 362 9.03 -16.30 -24.40
C ALA A 362 7.99 -17.33 -23.91
N GLN A 363 7.79 -17.47 -22.59
CA GLN A 363 6.73 -18.30 -22.02
C GLN A 363 5.33 -17.82 -22.39
N CYS A 364 5.11 -16.50 -22.37
CA CYS A 364 3.86 -15.90 -22.83
C CYS A 364 3.57 -16.29 -24.29
N ILE A 365 4.59 -16.28 -25.16
CA ILE A 365 4.47 -16.71 -26.57
C ILE A 365 4.08 -18.19 -26.67
N CYS A 366 4.72 -19.09 -25.91
CA CYS A 366 4.35 -20.51 -25.88
C CYS A 366 2.86 -20.70 -25.55
N GLN A 367 2.38 -19.97 -24.54
CA GLN A 367 1.00 -20.06 -24.06
C GLN A 367 0.01 -19.41 -25.04
N MET A 368 0.37 -18.33 -25.71
CA MET A 368 -0.47 -17.71 -26.73
C MET A 368 -0.57 -18.55 -28.01
N ALA A 369 0.49 -19.28 -28.36
CA ALA A 369 0.53 -20.13 -29.55
C ALA A 369 -0.40 -21.37 -29.46
N VAL A 370 -1.22 -21.51 -28.41
CA VAL A 370 -2.34 -22.48 -28.34
C VAL A 370 -3.41 -22.19 -29.39
N ASP A 371 -3.55 -20.93 -29.79
CA ASP A 371 -4.64 -20.46 -30.63
C ASP A 371 -4.12 -19.95 -31.97
N THR A 372 -4.78 -20.36 -33.06
CA THR A 372 -4.35 -20.03 -34.43
C THR A 372 -4.42 -18.53 -34.72
N LEU A 373 -5.37 -17.80 -34.12
CA LEU A 373 -5.50 -16.35 -34.28
C LEU A 373 -4.33 -15.63 -33.59
N LEU A 374 -4.04 -16.00 -32.34
CA LEU A 374 -2.92 -15.43 -31.59
C LEU A 374 -1.57 -15.80 -32.23
N GLN A 375 -1.39 -17.06 -32.64
CA GLN A 375 -0.21 -17.53 -33.37
C GLN A 375 0.04 -16.72 -34.63
N THR A 376 -1.01 -16.40 -35.40
CA THR A 376 -0.90 -15.57 -36.61
C THR A 376 -0.45 -14.14 -36.30
N GLN A 377 -1.00 -13.53 -35.23
CA GLN A 377 -0.60 -12.18 -34.79
C GLN A 377 0.85 -12.13 -34.30
N LEU A 378 1.30 -13.16 -33.57
CA LEU A 378 2.69 -13.29 -33.13
C LEU A 378 3.64 -13.41 -34.33
N PHE A 379 3.26 -14.19 -35.33
CA PHE A 379 4.03 -14.34 -36.57
C PHE A 379 4.12 -13.01 -37.33
N GLN A 380 3.01 -12.31 -37.50
CA GLN A 380 2.97 -10.99 -38.17
C GLN A 380 3.80 -9.94 -37.42
N SER A 381 3.96 -10.07 -36.10
CA SER A 381 4.78 -9.19 -35.27
C SER A 381 6.29 -9.48 -35.36
N GLY A 382 6.70 -10.50 -36.11
CA GLY A 382 8.12 -10.80 -36.35
C GLY A 382 8.84 -11.50 -35.19
N ILE A 383 8.11 -12.15 -34.29
CA ILE A 383 8.66 -12.78 -33.06
C ILE A 383 9.72 -13.84 -33.35
N LEU A 384 9.62 -14.56 -34.48
CA LEU A 384 10.60 -15.56 -34.88
C LEU A 384 12.03 -15.00 -34.87
N TRP A 385 12.21 -13.79 -35.40
CA TRP A 385 13.52 -13.14 -35.51
C TRP A 385 14.09 -12.70 -34.16
N GLN A 386 13.24 -12.54 -33.15
CA GLN A 386 13.67 -12.20 -31.80
C GLN A 386 13.95 -13.43 -30.93
N LEU A 387 13.34 -14.58 -31.24
CA LEU A 387 13.58 -15.84 -30.52
C LEU A 387 14.85 -16.56 -30.98
N VAL A 388 15.13 -16.54 -32.28
CA VAL A 388 16.28 -17.26 -32.88
C VAL A 388 17.64 -16.86 -32.28
N PRO A 389 17.95 -15.56 -32.04
CA PRO A 389 19.22 -15.17 -31.44
C PRO A 389 19.51 -15.81 -30.08
N HIS A 390 18.47 -16.02 -29.26
CA HIS A 390 18.60 -16.62 -27.93
C HIS A 390 19.11 -18.06 -27.96
N LEU A 391 18.84 -18.80 -29.04
CA LEU A 391 19.32 -20.18 -29.20
C LEU A 391 20.85 -20.26 -29.25
N PHE A 392 21.51 -19.25 -29.81
CA PHE A 392 22.97 -19.22 -29.97
C PHE A 392 23.71 -18.87 -28.67
N HIS A 393 22.99 -18.47 -27.62
CA HIS A 393 23.54 -18.25 -26.28
C HIS A 393 23.51 -19.51 -25.40
N TYR A 394 23.00 -20.63 -25.93
CA TYR A 394 23.03 -21.91 -25.23
C TYR A 394 24.46 -22.46 -25.14
N ASP A 395 24.91 -22.75 -23.93
CA ASP A 395 26.20 -23.37 -23.66
C ASP A 395 25.98 -24.71 -22.92
N TYR A 396 26.23 -25.81 -23.63
CA TYR A 396 26.06 -27.16 -23.08
C TYR A 396 27.14 -27.51 -22.03
N THR A 397 28.29 -26.83 -22.04
CA THR A 397 29.42 -27.14 -21.14
C THR A 397 29.13 -26.79 -19.68
N LEU A 398 28.13 -25.92 -19.44
CA LEU A 398 27.68 -25.57 -18.10
C LEU A 398 27.17 -26.80 -17.31
N ASP A 399 26.45 -27.69 -17.99
CA ASP A 399 25.88 -28.91 -17.38
C ASP A 399 26.93 -30.04 -17.28
N GLU A 400 27.96 -30.04 -18.14
CA GLU A 400 29.08 -31.00 -18.10
C GLU A 400 30.17 -30.64 -17.06
N GLY A 401 30.22 -29.38 -16.62
CA GLY A 401 31.24 -28.89 -15.69
C GLY A 401 31.16 -29.44 -14.26
N GLY A 402 30.11 -30.18 -13.90
CA GLY A 402 29.97 -30.84 -12.60
C GLY A 402 29.81 -29.91 -11.39
N VAL A 403 29.68 -28.59 -11.61
CA VAL A 403 29.48 -27.59 -10.57
C VAL A 403 27.99 -27.33 -10.39
N SER A 404 27.52 -27.29 -9.14
CA SER A 404 26.14 -26.90 -8.86
C SER A 404 25.93 -25.41 -9.18
N HIS A 405 25.00 -25.14 -10.08
CA HIS A 405 24.63 -23.79 -10.49
C HIS A 405 23.16 -23.54 -10.18
N SER A 406 22.83 -22.32 -9.73
CA SER A 406 21.44 -21.90 -9.53
C SER A 406 21.06 -20.82 -10.54
N GLU A 407 19.79 -20.83 -10.96
CA GLU A 407 19.22 -19.82 -11.85
C GLU A 407 19.19 -18.41 -11.22
N GLU A 408 19.45 -18.28 -9.92
CA GLU A 408 19.48 -17.00 -9.20
C GLU A 408 20.88 -16.36 -9.19
N SER A 409 21.93 -17.16 -9.34
CA SER A 409 23.32 -16.68 -9.22
C SER A 409 24.10 -16.72 -10.53
N ASN A 410 23.72 -17.59 -11.47
CA ASN A 410 24.49 -17.81 -12.69
C ASN A 410 23.81 -17.25 -13.94
N ARG A 411 24.46 -16.25 -14.57
CA ARG A 411 24.01 -15.60 -15.81
C ARG A 411 23.93 -16.58 -16.99
N GLN A 412 24.82 -17.56 -17.08
CA GLN A 412 24.80 -18.57 -18.15
C GLN A 412 23.66 -19.58 -17.94
N ALA A 413 23.32 -19.93 -16.69
CA ALA A 413 22.18 -20.79 -16.39
C ALA A 413 20.86 -20.13 -16.85
N LEU A 414 20.73 -18.83 -16.63
CA LEU A 414 19.60 -18.03 -17.14
C LEU A 414 19.56 -17.94 -18.66
N ALA A 415 20.72 -17.78 -19.31
CA ALA A 415 20.81 -17.79 -20.78
C ALA A 415 20.42 -19.15 -21.37
N ASN A 416 20.87 -20.25 -20.77
CA ASN A 416 20.48 -21.61 -21.17
C ASN A 416 18.98 -21.85 -21.00
N LYS A 417 18.39 -21.39 -19.89
CA LYS A 417 16.94 -21.45 -19.66
C LYS A 417 16.17 -20.67 -20.73
N LEU A 418 16.59 -19.44 -21.01
CA LEU A 418 15.98 -18.61 -22.04
C LEU A 418 16.06 -19.28 -23.43
N ALA A 419 17.21 -19.88 -23.77
CA ALA A 419 17.39 -20.61 -25.02
C ALA A 419 16.45 -21.82 -25.13
N ARG A 420 16.28 -22.60 -24.05
CA ARG A 420 15.33 -23.74 -24.00
C ARG A 420 13.90 -23.27 -24.21
N ILE A 421 13.45 -22.26 -23.47
CA ILE A 421 12.10 -21.69 -23.60
C ILE A 421 11.90 -21.08 -25.00
N SER A 422 12.92 -20.43 -25.57
CA SER A 422 12.84 -19.87 -26.92
C SER A 422 12.69 -20.96 -27.97
N CYS A 423 13.35 -22.11 -27.79
CA CYS A 423 13.18 -23.28 -28.64
C CYS A 423 11.75 -23.84 -28.55
N GLU A 424 11.22 -23.97 -27.33
CA GLU A 424 9.82 -24.39 -27.10
C GLU A 424 8.82 -23.41 -27.73
N ALA A 425 9.07 -22.10 -27.62
CA ALA A 425 8.23 -21.07 -28.23
C ALA A 425 8.22 -21.19 -29.76
N LEU A 426 9.39 -21.43 -30.38
CA LEU A 426 9.51 -21.69 -31.81
C LEU A 426 8.77 -22.97 -32.23
N ALA A 427 8.88 -24.04 -31.45
CA ALA A 427 8.15 -25.28 -31.69
C ALA A 427 6.63 -25.05 -31.63
N CYS A 428 6.15 -24.34 -30.60
CA CYS A 428 4.75 -23.98 -30.45
C CYS A 428 4.23 -23.11 -31.62
N LEU A 429 5.03 -22.15 -32.09
CA LEU A 429 4.70 -21.31 -33.25
C LEU A 429 4.66 -22.11 -34.56
N ALA A 430 5.46 -23.18 -34.67
CA ALA A 430 5.43 -24.10 -35.81
C ALA A 430 4.32 -25.16 -35.72
N GLY A 431 3.56 -25.19 -34.62
CA GLY A 431 2.47 -26.13 -34.40
C GLY A 431 2.91 -27.48 -33.82
N PHE A 432 4.17 -27.61 -33.41
CA PHE A 432 4.66 -28.79 -32.68
C PHE A 432 4.35 -28.61 -31.18
N ARG A 433 3.67 -29.60 -30.60
CA ARG A 433 3.34 -29.66 -29.17
C ARG A 433 3.65 -31.02 -28.59
#